data_AF-A0A453TA29-F1
#
_entry.id   AF-A0A453TA29-F1
#
_cell.length_a   1.000
_cell.length_b   1.000
_cell.length_c   1.000
_cell.angle_alpha   90.00
_cell.angle_beta   90.00
_cell.angle_gamma   90.00
#
_symmetry.space_group_name_H-M   'P 1'
#
loop_
_entity.id
_entity.type
_entity.pdbx_description
1 polymer ?
#
loop_
_entity_poly.entity_id
_entity_poly.type
_entity_poly.pdbx_seq_one_letter_code
_entity_poly.pdbx_strand_id
1 'polypeptide(L)'
;MLPNGLTVAVKRLHAGGHDDRTSQEQFMAEVGTIGRTHHINLVRLFGFCYDAADVRALVYEYMEHGALDSYLFDRSHQVSFQTLRDIAVGIARGLRYLHEECQQKIVHYDIKPGNVLLDGSLTPKVADFGLAQLLNRADTHKSVSGMRGTPGYAAPEMWMQAGATVKCDVYSFGILLFEILGRRRNLDETAPESEQWFPKLVWVKYESGRLLEVVETCDGADEQDKKTADRMCEVAFWCVQQQPEARPPMGVVVKMLEGEMDIAPPANPFQHLMATPKVANMWTTVTSSVNTVSTGVDIDGVSREICST
;
A
#
# COMPACT_ATOMS: atom_id res chain seq x y z
N MET A 1 13.40 30.66 1.17
CA MET A 1 14.88 30.59 1.12
C MET A 1 15.42 31.08 2.45
N LEU A 2 16.37 30.37 3.05
CA LEU A 2 17.04 30.77 4.28
C LEU A 2 18.10 31.86 4.00
N PRO A 3 18.57 32.60 5.02
CA PRO A 3 19.56 33.67 4.83
C PRO A 3 20.89 33.23 4.19
N ASN A 4 21.22 31.94 4.27
CA ASN A 4 22.40 31.33 3.63
C ASN A 4 22.17 30.94 2.16
N GLY A 5 21.03 31.29 1.56
CA GLY A 5 20.68 30.94 0.18
C GLY A 5 20.07 29.55 0.00
N LEU A 6 19.91 28.76 1.07
CA LEU A 6 19.32 27.43 0.99
C LEU A 6 17.80 27.50 0.74
N THR A 7 17.33 26.89 -0.34
CA THR A 7 15.89 26.68 -0.57
C THR A 7 15.38 25.57 0.32
N VAL A 8 14.20 25.78 0.93
CA VAL A 8 13.59 24.87 1.91
C VAL A 8 12.11 24.73 1.63
N ALA A 9 11.55 23.58 2.00
CA ALA A 9 10.11 23.38 2.08
C ALA A 9 9.64 23.60 3.53
N VAL A 10 8.55 24.34 3.73
CA VAL A 10 7.98 24.59 5.06
C VAL A 10 6.57 24.02 5.12
N LYS A 11 6.41 22.90 5.85
CA LYS A 11 5.10 22.30 6.13
C LYS A 11 4.52 22.99 7.37
N ARG A 12 3.52 23.86 7.17
CA ARG A 12 2.76 24.47 8.27
C ARG A 12 1.62 23.54 8.65
N LEU A 13 1.55 23.18 9.92
CA LEU A 13 0.43 22.44 10.47
C LEU A 13 -0.55 23.46 11.07
N HIS A 14 -1.82 23.34 10.72
CA HIS A 14 -2.86 24.17 11.30
C HIS A 14 -3.03 23.80 12.78
N ALA A 15 -2.97 24.82 13.65
CA ALA A 15 -3.27 24.70 15.06
C ALA A 15 -4.70 25.22 15.33
N GLY A 16 -5.45 24.53 16.19
CA GLY A 16 -6.81 24.89 16.59
C GLY A 16 -7.94 24.04 16.00
N GLY A 17 -9.04 23.90 16.75
CA GLY A 17 -10.21 23.09 16.38
C GLY A 17 -10.16 21.64 16.91
N HIS A 18 -11.08 20.79 16.45
CA HIS A 18 -11.19 19.37 16.85
C HIS A 18 -9.96 18.54 16.42
N ASP A 19 -9.27 18.96 15.36
CA ASP A 19 -8.10 18.25 14.79
C ASP A 19 -6.76 18.66 15.43
N ASP A 20 -6.75 19.59 16.41
CA ASP A 20 -5.51 20.09 17.02
C ASP A 20 -4.69 18.98 17.70
N ARG A 21 -5.37 18.04 18.36
CA ARG A 21 -4.72 16.89 19.00
C ARG A 21 -4.06 15.98 17.96
N THR A 22 -4.74 15.69 16.85
CA THR A 22 -4.20 14.87 15.76
C THR A 22 -3.01 15.56 15.10
N SER A 23 -3.12 16.87 14.84
CA SER A 23 -2.04 17.71 14.31
C SER A 23 -0.82 17.73 15.24
N GLN A 24 -1.05 17.81 16.56
CA GLN A 24 0.01 17.74 17.57
C GLN A 24 0.67 16.35 17.59
N GLU A 25 -0.11 15.27 17.57
CA GLU A 25 0.39 13.90 17.54
C GLU A 25 1.26 13.66 16.29
N GLN A 26 0.82 14.14 15.12
CA GLN A 26 1.60 14.07 13.87
C GLN A 26 2.89 14.88 13.95
N PHE A 27 2.84 16.11 14.46
CA PHE A 27 4.04 16.94 14.67
C PHE A 27 5.07 16.23 15.55
N MET A 28 4.62 15.68 16.68
CA MET A 28 5.49 14.97 17.62
C MET A 28 6.04 13.67 17.03
N ALA A 29 5.25 12.96 16.19
CA ALA A 29 5.71 11.80 15.46
C ALA A 29 6.84 12.16 14.49
N GLU A 30 6.71 13.24 13.70
CA GLU A 30 7.74 13.70 12.76
C GLU A 30 9.03 14.10 13.51
N VAL A 31 8.93 14.99 14.51
CA VAL A 31 10.11 15.42 15.29
C VAL A 31 10.78 14.25 16.01
N GLY A 32 9.99 13.32 16.54
CA GLY A 32 10.48 12.15 17.27
C GLY A 32 11.10 11.06 16.40
N THR A 33 10.81 11.04 15.09
CA THR A 33 11.29 10.03 14.13
C THR A 33 12.27 10.62 13.13
N ILE A 34 11.80 11.31 12.08
CA ILE A 34 12.64 11.84 10.99
C ILE A 34 13.65 12.88 11.48
N GLY A 35 13.34 13.57 12.59
CA GLY A 35 14.30 14.48 13.25
C GLY A 35 15.54 13.78 13.83
N ARG A 36 15.54 12.45 13.93
CA ARG A 36 16.62 11.64 14.51
C ARG A 36 17.26 10.67 13.51
N THR A 37 16.87 10.73 12.24
CA THR A 37 17.38 9.85 11.19
C THR A 37 18.15 10.63 10.13
N HIS A 38 19.09 9.95 9.46
CA HIS A 38 19.84 10.55 8.36
C HIS A 38 20.16 9.47 7.33
N HIS A 39 19.54 9.56 6.16
CA HIS A 39 19.73 8.60 5.07
C HIS A 39 19.43 9.27 3.73
N ILE A 40 20.14 8.88 2.67
CA ILE A 40 20.03 9.51 1.34
C ILE A 40 18.61 9.41 0.75
N ASN A 41 17.89 8.33 1.07
CA ASN A 41 16.53 8.08 0.60
C ASN A 41 15.42 8.46 1.61
N LEU A 42 15.73 9.29 2.60
CA LEU A 42 14.74 9.86 3.53
C LEU A 42 14.82 11.38 3.46
N VAL A 43 13.68 12.06 3.49
CA VAL A 43 13.66 13.53 3.47
C VAL A 43 14.31 14.07 4.75
N ARG A 44 15.19 15.06 4.60
CA ARG A 44 15.87 15.68 5.73
C ARG A 44 15.03 16.77 6.35
N LEU A 45 14.70 16.60 7.63
CA LEU A 45 14.18 17.66 8.48
C LEU A 45 15.36 18.54 8.95
N PHE A 46 15.37 19.82 8.57
CA PHE A 46 16.36 20.79 9.02
C PHE A 46 16.05 21.38 10.39
N GLY A 47 14.75 21.50 10.71
CA GLY A 47 14.32 22.04 11.99
C GLY A 47 12.81 22.17 12.06
N PHE A 48 12.33 22.70 13.18
CA PHE A 48 10.91 22.90 13.42
C PHE A 48 10.67 24.22 14.15
N CYS A 49 9.46 24.73 14.05
CA CYS A 49 8.92 25.81 14.86
C CYS A 49 7.76 25.25 15.67
N TYR A 50 7.80 25.46 16.98
CA TYR A 50 6.71 25.12 17.88
C TYR A 50 6.38 26.35 18.72
N ASP A 51 5.28 27.00 18.37
CA ASP A 51 4.63 28.01 19.18
C ASP A 51 3.30 27.44 19.68
N ALA A 52 3.16 27.38 21.00
CA ALA A 52 1.98 26.82 21.66
C ALA A 52 0.69 27.61 21.38
N ALA A 53 0.81 28.87 20.93
CA ALA A 53 -0.34 29.74 20.68
C ALA A 53 -0.86 29.64 19.24
N ASP A 54 0.01 29.61 18.21
CA ASP A 54 -0.46 29.87 16.82
C ASP A 54 0.25 29.11 15.69
N VAL A 55 1.47 28.58 15.87
CA VAL A 55 2.26 28.05 14.73
C VAL A 55 3.02 26.78 15.08
N ARG A 56 2.70 25.69 14.37
CA ARG A 56 3.53 24.49 14.28
C ARG A 56 4.03 24.35 12.84
N ALA A 57 5.33 24.31 12.64
CA ALA A 57 5.90 24.17 11.30
C ALA A 57 7.14 23.28 11.30
N LEU A 58 7.33 22.57 10.19
CA LEU A 58 8.45 21.68 9.95
C LEU A 58 9.19 22.18 8.71
N VAL A 59 10.53 22.28 8.80
CA VAL A 59 11.38 22.83 7.74
C VAL A 59 12.22 21.70 7.17
N TYR A 60 12.03 21.39 5.88
CA TYR A 60 12.71 20.30 5.18
C TYR A 60 13.63 20.82 4.09
N GLU A 61 14.50 19.93 3.61
CA GLU A 61 15.09 20.09 2.28
C GLU A 61 14.00 20.25 1.21
N TYR A 62 14.28 21.09 0.22
CA TYR A 62 13.40 21.27 -0.91
C TYR A 62 13.67 20.20 -1.97
N MET A 63 12.61 19.66 -2.55
CA MET A 63 12.65 18.55 -3.52
C MET A 63 12.17 19.07 -4.88
N GLU A 64 13.08 19.18 -5.84
CA GLU A 64 12.87 19.93 -7.08
C GLU A 64 11.77 19.36 -7.97
N HIS A 65 11.59 18.04 -7.98
CA HIS A 65 10.56 17.37 -8.78
C HIS A 65 9.29 17.05 -7.99
N GLY A 66 9.20 17.51 -6.74
CA GLY A 66 8.02 17.31 -5.91
C GLY A 66 7.74 15.84 -5.61
N ALA A 67 6.46 15.47 -5.54
CA ALA A 67 6.02 14.13 -5.20
C ALA A 67 5.99 13.19 -6.41
N LEU A 68 6.25 11.91 -6.15
CA LEU A 68 6.34 10.85 -7.15
C LEU A 68 5.02 10.63 -7.89
N ASP A 69 3.86 10.90 -7.30
CA ASP A 69 2.58 10.76 -8.01
C ASP A 69 2.48 11.69 -9.22
N SER A 70 2.88 12.94 -9.06
CA SER A 70 2.88 13.95 -10.12
C SER A 70 3.84 13.56 -11.24
N TYR A 71 4.96 12.91 -10.89
CA TYR A 71 5.93 12.41 -11.86
C TYR A 71 5.46 11.15 -12.59
N LEU A 72 4.88 10.18 -11.87
CA LEU A 72 4.45 8.90 -12.45
C LEU A 72 3.26 9.05 -13.39
N PHE A 73 2.25 9.82 -12.99
CA PHE A 73 0.96 9.87 -13.69
C PHE A 73 0.89 10.95 -14.78
N ASP A 74 1.90 11.83 -14.84
CA ASP A 74 2.09 12.72 -15.98
C ASP A 74 2.80 11.98 -17.13
N ARG A 75 2.04 11.72 -18.19
CA ARG A 75 2.48 11.02 -19.40
C ARG A 75 3.45 11.83 -20.26
N SER A 76 3.63 13.12 -19.99
CA SER A 76 4.63 13.94 -20.71
C SER A 76 6.06 13.57 -20.33
N HIS A 77 6.28 12.98 -19.14
CA HIS A 77 7.59 12.48 -18.74
C HIS A 77 7.92 11.18 -19.46
N GLN A 78 9.04 11.16 -20.18
CA GLN A 78 9.65 9.93 -20.68
C GLN A 78 10.60 9.40 -19.61
N VAL A 79 10.29 8.22 -19.06
CA VAL A 79 11.04 7.61 -17.95
C VAL A 79 11.42 6.19 -18.34
N SER A 80 12.70 5.86 -18.24
CA SER A 80 13.18 4.51 -18.54
C SER A 80 12.81 3.53 -17.43
N PHE A 81 12.71 2.23 -17.76
CA PHE A 81 12.54 1.17 -16.75
C PHE A 81 13.66 1.16 -15.73
N GLN A 82 14.90 1.44 -16.15
CA GLN A 82 16.03 1.51 -15.24
C GLN A 82 15.85 2.65 -14.23
N THR A 83 15.34 3.82 -14.65
CA THR A 83 15.00 4.91 -13.73
C THR A 83 13.88 4.53 -12.76
N LEU A 84 12.81 3.87 -13.24
CA LEU A 84 11.72 3.38 -12.38
C LEU A 84 12.23 2.36 -11.34
N ARG A 85 13.12 1.46 -11.76
CA ARG A 85 13.80 0.50 -10.90
C ARG A 85 14.67 1.23 -9.86
N ASP A 86 15.46 2.21 -10.26
CA ASP A 86 16.33 2.96 -9.34
C ASP A 86 15.53 3.74 -8.30
N ILE A 87 14.37 4.31 -8.70
CA ILE A 87 13.40 4.91 -7.78
C ILE A 87 12.89 3.85 -6.79
N ALA A 88 12.43 2.68 -7.27
CA ALA A 88 11.95 1.61 -6.40
C ALA A 88 13.03 1.12 -5.41
N VAL A 89 14.26 0.93 -5.88
CA VAL A 89 15.42 0.54 -5.05
C VAL A 89 15.71 1.59 -3.99
N GLY A 90 15.72 2.88 -4.35
CA GLY A 90 15.96 3.97 -3.40
C GLY A 90 14.89 4.02 -2.30
N ILE A 91 13.61 3.90 -2.65
CA ILE A 91 12.51 3.80 -1.67
C ILE A 91 12.73 2.60 -0.76
N ALA A 92 13.04 1.42 -1.33
CA ALA A 92 13.26 0.20 -0.58
C ALA A 92 14.44 0.31 0.40
N ARG A 93 15.54 0.97 0.00
CA ARG A 93 16.69 1.27 0.87
C ARG A 93 16.29 2.20 2.03
N GLY A 94 15.49 3.24 1.76
CA GLY A 94 14.94 4.11 2.80
C GLY A 94 14.13 3.34 3.84
N LEU A 95 13.24 2.45 3.39
CA LEU A 95 12.44 1.60 4.28
C LEU A 95 13.30 0.58 5.05
N ARG A 96 14.28 -0.06 4.38
CA ARG A 96 15.26 -0.95 5.02
C ARG A 96 15.95 -0.23 6.17
N TYR A 97 16.43 0.99 5.94
CA TYR A 97 17.08 1.78 6.98
C TYR A 97 16.16 1.98 8.20
N LEU A 98 14.90 2.39 7.97
CA LEU A 98 13.90 2.58 9.04
C LEU A 98 13.61 1.29 9.83
N HIS A 99 13.52 0.16 9.13
CA HIS A 99 13.12 -1.12 9.70
C HIS A 99 14.27 -1.88 10.36
N GLU A 100 15.48 -1.77 9.82
CA GLU A 100 16.59 -2.70 10.09
C GLU A 100 17.82 -2.00 10.68
N GLU A 101 18.03 -0.70 10.40
CA GLU A 101 19.28 0.00 10.74
C GLU A 101 19.14 1.03 11.87
N CYS A 102 17.95 1.62 12.07
CA CYS A 102 17.69 2.58 13.15
C CYS A 102 17.86 1.98 14.58
N GLN A 103 18.05 2.82 15.62
CA GLN A 103 18.14 2.30 16.99
C GLN A 103 16.86 1.56 17.42
N GLN A 104 15.71 2.14 17.11
CA GLN A 104 14.39 1.52 17.21
C GLN A 104 13.84 1.29 15.79
N LYS A 105 12.99 0.29 15.61
CA LYS A 105 12.30 0.12 14.33
C LYS A 105 11.34 1.30 14.16
N ILE A 106 11.32 1.91 12.99
CA ILE A 106 10.38 2.97 12.63
C ILE A 106 9.43 2.41 11.58
N VAL A 107 8.14 2.35 11.89
CA VAL A 107 7.09 1.99 10.92
C VAL A 107 6.45 3.27 10.44
N HIS A 108 6.34 3.45 9.12
CA HIS A 108 5.90 4.70 8.51
C HIS A 108 4.37 4.80 8.40
N TYR A 109 3.68 3.70 8.05
CA TYR A 109 2.24 3.56 7.83
C TYR A 109 1.61 4.32 6.66
N ASP A 110 2.36 5.16 5.95
CA ASP A 110 1.79 5.99 4.87
C ASP A 110 2.67 5.99 3.62
N ILE A 111 3.15 4.81 3.25
CA ILE A 111 3.91 4.63 2.01
C ILE A 111 2.94 4.65 0.84
N LYS A 112 3.07 5.69 0.01
CA LYS A 112 2.30 5.94 -1.21
C LYS A 112 3.09 6.93 -2.10
N PRO A 113 2.78 7.10 -3.39
CA PRO A 113 3.60 7.96 -4.25
C PRO A 113 3.57 9.43 -3.82
N GLY A 114 2.47 9.91 -3.23
CA GLY A 114 2.38 11.28 -2.68
C GLY A 114 3.34 11.57 -1.51
N ASN A 115 3.86 10.53 -0.86
CA ASN A 115 4.80 10.63 0.27
C ASN A 115 6.23 10.20 -0.12
N VAL A 116 6.51 10.05 -1.41
CA VAL A 116 7.87 9.89 -1.92
C VAL A 116 8.17 11.13 -2.74
N LEU A 117 9.21 11.86 -2.38
CA LEU A 117 9.64 13.06 -3.09
C LEU A 117 10.87 12.77 -3.95
N LEU A 118 11.06 13.53 -5.03
CA LEU A 118 12.17 13.38 -5.97
C LEU A 118 13.05 14.64 -5.96
N ASP A 119 14.35 14.47 -5.75
CA ASP A 119 15.32 15.57 -5.86
C ASP A 119 15.68 15.83 -7.33
N GLY A 120 16.47 16.86 -7.60
CA GLY A 120 16.86 17.23 -8.96
C GLY A 120 17.53 16.13 -9.80
N SER A 121 18.04 15.07 -9.17
CA SER A 121 18.64 13.89 -9.83
C SER A 121 17.69 12.68 -9.88
N LEU A 122 16.40 12.88 -9.60
CA LEU A 122 15.39 11.83 -9.45
C LEU A 122 15.69 10.82 -8.33
N THR A 123 16.49 11.20 -7.34
CA THR A 123 16.71 10.36 -6.16
C THR A 123 15.45 10.39 -5.30
N PRO A 124 14.86 9.23 -4.97
CA PRO A 124 13.66 9.19 -4.15
C PRO A 124 13.98 9.39 -2.68
N LYS A 125 13.12 10.16 -2.00
CA LYS A 125 13.15 10.37 -0.56
C LYS A 125 11.77 10.14 0.04
N VAL A 126 11.69 9.17 0.95
CA VAL A 126 10.47 8.92 1.72
C VAL A 126 10.24 10.11 2.67
N ALA A 127 9.01 10.62 2.70
CA ALA A 127 8.59 11.81 3.41
C ALA A 127 7.26 11.58 4.15
N ASP A 128 6.86 12.57 4.95
CA ASP A 128 5.64 12.57 5.78
C ASP A 128 5.59 11.48 6.85
N PHE A 129 6.33 11.71 7.93
CA PHE A 129 6.40 10.80 9.07
C PHE A 129 5.28 11.05 10.10
N GLY A 130 4.22 11.77 9.75
CA GLY A 130 3.17 12.17 10.69
C GLY A 130 2.43 10.97 11.31
N LEU A 131 2.38 9.84 10.60
CA LEU A 131 1.79 8.59 11.13
C LEU A 131 2.83 7.64 11.73
N ALA A 132 4.12 7.96 11.67
CA ALA A 132 5.18 7.04 12.01
C ALA A 132 5.16 6.62 13.49
N GLN A 133 5.70 5.44 13.76
CA GLN A 133 5.74 4.88 15.11
C GLN A 133 7.05 4.16 15.40
N LEU A 134 7.55 4.37 16.61
CA LEU A 134 8.71 3.68 17.16
C LEU A 134 8.27 2.34 17.80
N LEU A 135 8.99 1.27 17.46
CA LEU A 135 8.94 -0.03 18.13
C LEU A 135 10.33 -0.42 18.63
N ASN A 136 10.40 -1.04 19.81
CA ASN A 136 11.67 -1.56 20.28
C ASN A 136 12.11 -2.74 19.39
N ARG A 137 13.42 -2.98 19.33
CA ARG A 137 13.97 -4.04 18.48
C ARG A 137 13.43 -5.43 18.83
N ALA A 138 13.17 -5.67 20.13
CA ALA A 138 12.60 -6.90 20.65
C ALA A 138 11.08 -7.04 20.40
N ASP A 139 10.38 -5.95 20.13
CA ASP A 139 8.93 -5.99 19.90
C ASP A 139 8.65 -6.68 18.54
N THR A 140 7.72 -7.63 18.55
CA THR A 140 7.22 -8.30 17.34
C THR A 140 6.06 -7.52 16.71
N HIS A 141 5.25 -6.86 17.54
CA HIS A 141 4.11 -6.05 17.15
C HIS A 141 3.85 -4.97 18.20
N LYS A 142 3.09 -3.94 17.83
CA LYS A 142 2.58 -2.95 18.77
C LYS A 142 1.09 -2.74 18.55
N SER A 143 0.31 -2.70 19.63
CA SER A 143 -1.11 -2.34 19.54
C SER A 143 -1.23 -0.92 18.99
N VAL A 144 -2.04 -0.77 17.94
CA VAL A 144 -2.32 0.54 17.34
C VAL A 144 -3.73 0.94 17.75
N SER A 145 -3.87 2.15 18.30
CA SER A 145 -5.17 2.75 18.54
C SER A 145 -5.69 3.35 17.24
N GLY A 146 -6.83 2.87 16.77
CA GLY A 146 -7.49 3.39 15.58
C GLY A 146 -6.85 2.93 14.26
N MET A 147 -7.52 3.30 13.18
CA MET A 147 -7.12 2.98 11.82
C MET A 147 -6.03 3.96 11.35
N ARG A 148 -4.93 3.44 10.80
CA ARG A 148 -3.81 4.24 10.27
C ARG A 148 -3.54 3.88 8.81
N GLY A 149 -3.03 4.86 8.07
CA GLY A 149 -2.61 4.74 6.68
C GLY A 149 -3.66 5.18 5.68
N THR A 150 -3.26 5.24 4.42
CA THR A 150 -4.12 5.66 3.31
C THR A 150 -4.91 4.48 2.74
N PRO A 151 -6.25 4.60 2.56
CA PRO A 151 -7.05 3.60 1.85
C PRO A 151 -6.45 3.24 0.49
N GLY A 152 -6.43 1.96 0.15
CA GLY A 152 -5.79 1.44 -1.06
C GLY A 152 -4.31 1.04 -0.90
N TYR A 153 -3.60 1.60 0.10
CA TYR A 153 -2.20 1.24 0.41
C TYR A 153 -2.05 0.49 1.73
N ALA A 154 -3.01 0.66 2.66
CA ALA A 154 -2.97 0.02 3.96
C ALA A 154 -3.07 -1.51 3.87
N ALA A 155 -2.23 -2.20 4.64
CA ALA A 155 -2.20 -3.66 4.68
C ALA A 155 -3.51 -4.26 5.27
N PRO A 156 -3.93 -5.46 4.83
CA PRO A 156 -5.19 -6.08 5.27
C PRO A 156 -5.33 -6.21 6.79
N GLU A 157 -4.23 -6.51 7.49
CA GLU A 157 -4.23 -6.70 8.94
C GLU A 157 -4.49 -5.40 9.73
N MET A 158 -4.33 -4.23 9.12
CA MET A 158 -4.64 -2.94 9.76
C MET A 158 -6.14 -2.78 10.04
N TRP A 159 -6.99 -3.44 9.25
CA TRP A 159 -8.44 -3.47 9.42
C TRP A 159 -8.88 -4.52 10.45
N MET A 160 -8.01 -5.51 10.71
CA MET A 160 -8.27 -6.61 11.65
C MET A 160 -7.77 -6.32 13.07
N GLN A 161 -7.19 -5.13 13.31
CA GLN A 161 -6.59 -4.74 14.59
C GLN A 161 -5.54 -5.73 15.12
N ALA A 162 -4.90 -6.50 14.24
CA ALA A 162 -3.96 -7.58 14.58
C ALA A 162 -2.61 -7.08 15.14
N GLY A 163 -2.50 -5.79 15.47
CA GLY A 163 -1.26 -5.13 15.85
C GLY A 163 -0.42 -4.80 14.63
N ALA A 164 0.33 -3.71 14.72
CA ALA A 164 1.12 -3.26 13.61
C ALA A 164 2.56 -3.77 13.66
N THR A 165 3.10 -3.96 12.47
CA THR A 165 4.46 -4.43 12.25
C THR A 165 5.10 -3.66 11.09
N VAL A 166 6.42 -3.80 10.94
CA VAL A 166 7.14 -3.30 9.75
C VAL A 166 6.59 -3.90 8.43
N LYS A 167 5.86 -5.01 8.48
CA LYS A 167 5.27 -5.65 7.30
C LYS A 167 4.09 -4.87 6.71
N CYS A 168 3.53 -3.92 7.46
CA CYS A 168 2.53 -3.01 6.92
C CYS A 168 3.15 -2.10 5.85
N ASP A 169 4.34 -1.54 6.12
CA ASP A 169 5.08 -0.74 5.15
C ASP A 169 5.53 -1.57 3.94
N VAL A 170 5.89 -2.85 4.14
CA VAL A 170 6.24 -3.77 3.04
C VAL A 170 5.05 -3.93 2.09
N TYR A 171 3.84 -4.13 2.62
CA TYR A 171 2.63 -4.22 1.81
C TYR A 171 2.38 -2.93 1.03
N SER A 172 2.41 -1.78 1.72
CA SER A 172 2.22 -0.48 1.09
C SER A 172 3.28 -0.20 0.00
N PHE A 173 4.53 -0.62 0.21
CA PHE A 173 5.58 -0.58 -0.81
C PHE A 173 5.23 -1.44 -2.03
N GLY A 174 4.71 -2.66 -1.84
CA GLY A 174 4.26 -3.51 -2.93
C GLY A 174 3.13 -2.88 -3.76
N ILE A 175 2.17 -2.23 -3.10
CA ILE A 175 1.10 -1.46 -3.75
C ILE A 175 1.67 -0.30 -4.57
N LEU A 176 2.61 0.46 -3.99
CA LEU A 176 3.33 1.54 -4.68
C LEU A 176 4.11 1.02 -5.90
N LEU A 177 4.72 -0.17 -5.79
CA LEU A 177 5.53 -0.74 -6.87
C LEU A 177 4.69 -1.05 -8.12
N PHE A 178 3.43 -1.45 -7.96
CA PHE A 178 2.50 -1.56 -9.10
C PHE A 178 2.27 -0.20 -9.78
N GLU A 179 2.10 0.89 -9.04
CA GLU A 179 1.91 2.23 -9.64
C GLU A 179 3.18 2.72 -10.35
N ILE A 180 4.36 2.40 -9.81
CA ILE A 180 5.65 2.68 -10.45
C ILE A 180 5.73 1.95 -11.80
N LEU A 181 5.37 0.66 -11.84
CA LEU A 181 5.44 -0.16 -13.05
C LEU A 181 4.41 0.22 -14.10
N GLY A 182 3.15 0.40 -13.70
CA GLY A 182 2.06 0.74 -14.62
C GLY A 182 2.03 2.22 -14.99
N ARG A 183 2.78 3.07 -14.26
CA ARG A 183 2.71 4.52 -14.32
C ARG A 183 1.26 5.04 -14.29
N ARG A 184 0.41 4.37 -13.52
CA ARG A 184 -1.03 4.62 -13.40
C ARG A 184 -1.50 4.36 -11.98
N ARG A 185 -2.61 4.98 -11.61
CA ARG A 185 -3.27 4.73 -10.32
C ARG A 185 -3.71 3.26 -10.24
N ASN A 186 -3.62 2.70 -9.04
CA ASN A 186 -4.03 1.31 -8.80
C ASN A 186 -5.54 1.08 -8.92
N LEU A 187 -6.35 2.10 -8.69
CA LEU A 187 -7.80 2.06 -8.89
C LEU A 187 -8.18 2.93 -10.08
N ASP A 188 -8.90 2.34 -11.03
CA ASP A 188 -9.48 3.02 -12.17
C ASP A 188 -10.97 2.67 -12.26
N GLU A 189 -11.82 3.52 -11.68
CA GLU A 189 -13.27 3.32 -11.65
C GLU A 189 -13.92 3.39 -13.03
N THR A 190 -13.21 3.90 -14.05
CA THR A 190 -13.71 4.00 -15.42
C THR A 190 -13.50 2.70 -16.22
N ALA A 191 -12.63 1.81 -15.74
CA ALA A 191 -12.36 0.52 -16.36
C ALA A 191 -13.49 -0.51 -16.07
N PRO A 192 -13.59 -1.59 -16.89
CA PRO A 192 -14.45 -2.72 -16.58
C PRO A 192 -14.15 -3.30 -15.19
N GLU A 193 -15.17 -3.78 -14.47
CA GLU A 193 -15.05 -4.28 -13.08
C GLU A 193 -13.89 -5.27 -12.87
N SER A 194 -13.64 -6.15 -13.85
CA SER A 194 -12.53 -7.12 -13.81
C SER A 194 -11.13 -6.50 -13.85
N GLU A 195 -11.02 -5.24 -14.27
CA GLU A 195 -9.78 -4.50 -14.54
C GLU A 195 -9.63 -3.23 -13.68
N GLN A 196 -10.66 -2.85 -12.90
CA GLN A 196 -10.65 -1.64 -12.06
C GLN A 196 -9.49 -1.61 -11.07
N TRP A 197 -9.10 -2.77 -10.52
CA TRP A 197 -8.00 -2.87 -9.57
C TRP A 197 -6.75 -3.43 -10.25
N PHE A 198 -5.81 -2.53 -10.52
CA PHE A 198 -4.60 -2.79 -11.29
C PHE A 198 -3.76 -3.94 -10.72
N PRO A 199 -3.47 -4.05 -9.39
CA PRO A 199 -2.70 -5.17 -8.86
C PRO A 199 -3.26 -6.56 -9.25
N LYS A 200 -4.59 -6.73 -9.21
CA LYS A 200 -5.25 -7.97 -9.63
C LYS A 200 -5.10 -8.20 -11.12
N LEU A 201 -5.24 -7.16 -11.95
CA LEU A 201 -5.03 -7.25 -13.39
C LEU A 201 -3.58 -7.67 -13.72
N VAL A 202 -2.59 -7.07 -13.04
CA VAL A 202 -1.17 -7.42 -13.21
C VAL A 202 -0.95 -8.90 -12.91
N TRP A 203 -1.54 -9.44 -11.84
CA TRP A 203 -1.46 -10.88 -11.52
C TRP A 203 -2.01 -11.76 -12.65
N VAL A 204 -3.21 -11.47 -13.15
CA VAL A 204 -3.84 -12.24 -14.24
C VAL A 204 -2.98 -12.25 -15.51
N LYS A 205 -2.35 -11.11 -15.82
CA LYS A 205 -1.46 -10.98 -16.98
C LYS A 205 -0.12 -11.68 -16.76
N TYR A 206 0.44 -11.58 -15.57
CA TYR A 206 1.63 -12.31 -15.16
C TYR A 206 1.44 -13.84 -15.30
N GLU A 207 0.36 -14.41 -14.75
CA GLU A 207 0.09 -15.86 -14.85
C GLU A 207 -0.09 -16.35 -16.29
N SER A 208 -0.55 -15.49 -17.20
CA SER A 208 -0.71 -15.82 -18.62
C SER A 208 0.51 -15.49 -19.49
N GLY A 209 1.62 -15.02 -18.89
CA GLY A 209 2.83 -14.65 -19.62
C GLY A 209 2.68 -13.38 -20.47
N ARG A 210 1.75 -12.49 -20.11
CA ARG A 210 1.36 -11.29 -20.86
C ARG A 210 1.52 -10.00 -20.06
N LEU A 211 2.46 -9.98 -19.13
CA LEU A 211 2.69 -8.86 -18.23
C LEU A 211 2.95 -7.53 -18.97
N LEU A 212 3.65 -7.58 -20.10
CA LEU A 212 3.96 -6.41 -20.92
C LEU A 212 2.73 -5.73 -21.53
N GLU A 213 1.55 -6.37 -21.55
CA GLU A 213 0.31 -5.74 -22.01
C GLU A 213 -0.21 -4.67 -21.02
N VAL A 214 0.23 -4.70 -19.76
CA VAL A 214 -0.31 -3.84 -18.69
C VAL A 214 0.74 -2.99 -17.99
N VAL A 215 2.01 -3.33 -18.16
CA VAL A 215 3.13 -2.46 -17.77
C VAL A 215 3.39 -1.51 -18.94
N GLU A 216 3.53 -0.22 -18.66
CA GLU A 216 3.81 0.75 -19.73
C GLU A 216 5.19 0.44 -20.30
N THR A 217 5.22 -0.11 -21.52
CA THR A 217 6.46 -0.25 -22.28
C THR A 217 6.65 1.02 -23.10
N CYS A 218 7.80 1.67 -22.99
CA CYS A 218 8.19 2.65 -23.98
C CYS A 218 8.24 1.94 -25.34
N ASP A 219 7.85 2.62 -26.42
CA ASP A 219 8.09 2.13 -27.78
C ASP A 219 9.58 1.78 -27.91
N GLY A 220 9.90 0.49 -28.08
CA GLY A 220 11.29 0.01 -28.15
C GLY A 220 11.86 -0.63 -26.89
N ALA A 221 11.03 -1.03 -25.90
CA ALA A 221 11.49 -1.78 -24.73
C ALA A 221 12.29 -3.04 -25.12
N ASP A 222 13.51 -3.16 -24.59
CA ASP A 222 14.41 -4.28 -24.90
C ASP A 222 14.21 -5.48 -23.95
N GLU A 223 14.97 -6.55 -24.14
CA GLU A 223 14.89 -7.73 -23.27
C GLU A 223 15.33 -7.46 -21.83
N GLN A 224 16.15 -6.44 -21.59
CA GLN A 224 16.59 -6.06 -20.26
C GLN A 224 15.50 -5.28 -19.51
N ASP A 225 14.76 -4.44 -20.21
CA ASP A 225 13.57 -3.74 -19.69
C ASP A 225 12.50 -4.74 -19.26
N LYS A 226 12.24 -5.76 -20.09
CA LYS A 226 11.29 -6.83 -19.77
C LYS A 226 11.68 -7.59 -18.50
N LYS A 227 12.94 -8.01 -18.41
CA LYS A 227 13.47 -8.68 -17.20
C LYS A 227 13.36 -7.79 -15.96
N THR A 228 13.59 -6.49 -16.13
CA THR A 228 13.46 -5.52 -15.04
C THR A 228 12.01 -5.40 -14.58
N ALA A 229 11.07 -5.29 -15.51
CA ALA A 229 9.63 -5.23 -15.24
C ALA A 229 9.13 -6.51 -14.55
N ASP A 230 9.45 -7.68 -15.09
CA ASP A 230 9.07 -8.99 -14.53
C ASP A 230 9.55 -9.09 -13.07
N ARG A 231 10.81 -8.75 -12.84
CA ARG A 231 11.43 -8.81 -11.52
C ARG A 231 10.78 -7.86 -10.51
N MET A 232 10.51 -6.62 -10.91
CA MET A 232 9.80 -5.67 -10.04
C MET A 232 8.37 -6.15 -9.75
N CYS A 233 7.68 -6.76 -10.72
CA CYS A 233 6.36 -7.36 -10.51
C CYS A 233 6.40 -8.52 -9.50
N GLU A 234 7.37 -9.43 -9.63
CA GLU A 234 7.54 -10.53 -8.67
C GLU A 234 7.79 -10.02 -7.25
N VAL A 235 8.63 -8.99 -7.10
CA VAL A 235 8.83 -8.32 -5.82
C VAL A 235 7.52 -7.72 -5.30
N ALA A 236 6.75 -7.04 -6.16
CA ALA A 236 5.47 -6.46 -5.76
C ALA A 236 4.53 -7.53 -5.21
N PHE A 237 4.41 -8.69 -5.88
CA PHE A 237 3.58 -9.82 -5.44
C PHE A 237 4.03 -10.42 -4.11
N TRP A 238 5.34 -10.54 -3.87
CA TRP A 238 5.86 -10.97 -2.57
C TRP A 238 5.56 -9.96 -1.46
N CYS A 239 5.64 -8.67 -1.77
CA CYS A 239 5.34 -7.60 -0.82
C CYS A 239 3.86 -7.53 -0.44
N VAL A 240 2.93 -7.86 -1.35
CA VAL A 240 1.48 -7.78 -1.09
C VAL A 240 0.81 -9.10 -0.67
N GLN A 241 1.59 -10.09 -0.22
CA GLN A 241 1.03 -11.33 0.33
C GLN A 241 0.05 -11.05 1.48
N GLN A 242 -1.04 -11.83 1.55
CA GLN A 242 -2.07 -11.65 2.58
C GLN A 242 -1.50 -11.78 4.00
N GLN A 243 -0.73 -12.83 4.24
CA GLN A 243 -0.10 -13.09 5.53
C GLN A 243 1.16 -12.21 5.69
N PRO A 244 1.25 -11.37 6.74
CA PRO A 244 2.43 -10.53 6.98
C PRO A 244 3.75 -11.30 7.07
N GLU A 245 3.71 -12.54 7.56
CA GLU A 245 4.88 -13.41 7.73
C GLU A 245 5.46 -13.84 6.38
N ALA A 246 4.61 -13.97 5.35
CA ALA A 246 5.02 -14.36 4.01
C ALA A 246 5.71 -13.20 3.25
N ARG A 247 5.51 -11.95 3.68
CA ARG A 247 6.14 -10.78 3.06
C ARG A 247 7.64 -10.72 3.41
N PRO A 248 8.53 -10.48 2.45
CA PRO A 248 9.97 -10.39 2.71
C PRO A 248 10.32 -9.16 3.58
N PRO A 249 11.39 -9.21 4.40
CA PRO A 249 11.94 -8.00 5.02
C PRO A 249 12.54 -7.07 3.96
N MET A 250 12.59 -5.76 4.23
CA MET A 250 13.01 -4.77 3.23
C MET A 250 14.46 -4.96 2.77
N GLY A 251 15.34 -5.50 3.61
CA GLY A 251 16.70 -5.86 3.21
C GLY A 251 16.74 -6.97 2.15
N VAL A 252 15.79 -7.90 2.18
CA VAL A 252 15.61 -8.91 1.12
C VAL A 252 14.99 -8.26 -0.13
N VAL A 253 14.00 -7.39 0.04
CA VAL A 253 13.38 -6.64 -1.08
C VAL A 253 14.42 -5.85 -1.87
N VAL A 254 15.36 -5.18 -1.19
CA VAL A 254 16.46 -4.44 -1.84
C VAL A 254 17.31 -5.38 -2.71
N LYS A 255 17.76 -6.51 -2.16
CA LYS A 255 18.55 -7.51 -2.91
C LYS A 255 17.78 -8.11 -4.08
N MET A 256 16.48 -8.36 -3.89
CA MET A 256 15.60 -8.79 -4.97
C MET A 256 15.55 -7.72 -6.07
N LEU A 257 15.30 -6.45 -5.79
CA LEU A 257 15.28 -5.41 -6.83
C LEU A 257 16.63 -5.17 -7.50
N GLU A 258 17.73 -5.32 -6.76
CA GLU A 258 19.10 -5.08 -7.23
C GLU A 258 19.64 -6.18 -8.14
N GLY A 259 19.00 -7.36 -8.18
CA GLY A 259 19.53 -8.48 -8.97
C GLY A 259 20.46 -9.40 -8.19
N GLU A 260 20.65 -9.16 -6.88
CA GLU A 260 21.63 -9.88 -6.06
C GLU A 260 21.15 -11.26 -5.59
N MET A 261 19.86 -11.58 -5.77
CA MET A 261 19.29 -12.87 -5.40
C MET A 261 18.16 -13.30 -6.31
N ASP A 262 18.02 -14.59 -6.60
CA ASP A 262 16.89 -15.09 -7.36
C ASP A 262 15.58 -14.95 -6.59
N ILE A 263 14.48 -14.74 -7.33
CA ILE A 263 13.14 -14.59 -6.76
C ILE A 263 12.38 -15.89 -7.05
N ALA A 264 11.90 -16.54 -5.99
CA ALA A 264 11.04 -17.70 -6.16
C ALA A 264 9.68 -17.25 -6.75
N PRO A 265 9.00 -18.07 -7.57
CA PRO A 265 7.68 -17.73 -8.08
C PRO A 265 6.71 -17.39 -6.94
N PRO A 266 6.08 -16.21 -6.95
CA PRO A 266 5.16 -15.80 -5.89
C PRO A 266 3.87 -16.61 -5.93
N ALA A 267 3.25 -16.83 -4.77
CA ALA A 267 1.88 -17.33 -4.69
C ALA A 267 0.88 -16.19 -4.98
N ASN A 268 -0.33 -16.52 -5.46
CA ASN A 268 -1.37 -15.53 -5.75
C ASN A 268 -1.78 -14.75 -4.49
N PRO A 269 -1.41 -13.45 -4.36
CA PRO A 269 -1.75 -12.67 -3.18
C PRO A 269 -3.24 -12.29 -3.16
N PHE A 270 -3.95 -12.45 -4.28
CA PHE A 270 -5.35 -12.04 -4.48
C PHE A 270 -6.32 -13.22 -4.57
N GLN A 271 -5.89 -14.42 -4.19
CA GLN A 271 -6.71 -15.64 -4.22
C GLN A 271 -8.10 -15.44 -3.58
N HIS A 272 -8.15 -14.72 -2.46
CA HIS A 272 -9.37 -14.41 -1.71
C HIS A 272 -10.38 -13.51 -2.49
N LEU A 273 -9.91 -12.74 -3.48
CA LEU A 273 -10.74 -11.89 -4.35
C LEU A 273 -11.12 -12.58 -5.67
N MET A 274 -10.48 -13.71 -5.97
CA MET A 274 -10.71 -14.50 -7.18
C MET A 274 -11.58 -15.74 -6.92
N ALA A 275 -11.69 -16.17 -5.67
CA ALA A 275 -12.58 -17.25 -5.29
C ALA A 275 -14.04 -16.80 -5.46
N THR A 276 -14.77 -17.45 -6.36
CA THR A 276 -16.22 -17.37 -6.35
C THR A 276 -16.72 -17.99 -5.03
N PRO A 277 -17.68 -17.37 -4.32
CA PRO A 277 -18.30 -18.04 -3.20
C PRO A 277 -18.94 -19.32 -3.73
N LYS A 278 -18.43 -20.49 -3.32
CA LYS A 278 -19.22 -21.71 -3.39
C LYS A 278 -20.37 -21.50 -2.41
N VAL A 279 -21.51 -21.04 -2.91
CA VAL A 279 -22.77 -21.12 -2.18
C VAL A 279 -23.05 -22.62 -2.02
N ALA A 280 -22.55 -23.20 -0.94
CA ALA A 280 -23.06 -24.47 -0.47
C ALA A 280 -24.50 -24.17 -0.02
N ASN A 281 -25.47 -24.48 -0.87
CA ASN A 281 -26.87 -24.54 -0.47
C ASN A 281 -26.99 -25.60 0.64
N MET A 282 -26.76 -25.21 1.89
CA MET A 282 -26.94 -26.06 3.07
C MET A 282 -28.38 -26.05 3.59
N TRP A 283 -29.36 -25.60 2.80
CA TRP A 283 -30.78 -25.73 3.13
C TRP A 283 -31.55 -26.43 2.01
N THR A 284 -31.30 -27.73 1.88
CA THR A 284 -32.31 -28.69 1.41
C THR A 284 -31.87 -30.09 1.80
N THR A 285 -32.28 -30.53 2.99
CA THR A 285 -32.81 -31.89 3.27
C THR A 285 -33.31 -31.88 4.72
N VAL A 286 -34.54 -31.44 4.93
CA VAL A 286 -35.35 -31.95 6.05
C VAL A 286 -36.32 -32.93 5.42
N THR A 287 -35.92 -34.19 5.29
CA THR A 287 -36.87 -35.29 5.14
C THR A 287 -37.45 -35.58 6.51
N SER A 288 -38.64 -35.06 6.77
CA SER A 288 -39.45 -35.41 7.94
C SER A 288 -40.00 -36.83 7.76
N SER A 289 -39.41 -37.79 8.45
CA SER A 289 -40.04 -39.08 8.73
C SER A 289 -40.91 -38.95 9.97
N VAL A 290 -42.24 -38.95 9.78
CA VAL A 290 -43.20 -39.17 10.88
C VAL A 290 -44.17 -40.26 10.45
N ASN A 291 -44.19 -41.32 11.24
CA ASN A 291 -45.07 -42.48 11.11
C ASN A 291 -46.53 -42.13 11.39
N THR A 292 -47.37 -42.76 10.57
CA THR A 292 -48.76 -43.20 10.73
C THR A 292 -49.39 -43.12 12.12
N VAL A 293 -50.56 -42.47 12.20
CA VAL A 293 -51.75 -42.96 12.93
C VAL A 293 -52.99 -42.69 12.07
N SER A 294 -53.80 -43.74 11.95
CA SER A 294 -55.07 -43.84 11.22
C SER A 294 -56.23 -43.20 11.99
N THR A 295 -57.12 -42.49 11.30
CA THR A 295 -58.59 -42.59 11.46
C THR A 295 -59.25 -41.92 10.26
N GLY A 296 -60.09 -42.68 9.54
CA GLY A 296 -60.80 -42.21 8.36
C GLY A 296 -61.99 -41.30 8.65
N VAL A 297 -62.59 -40.81 7.57
CA VAL A 297 -64.02 -40.76 7.23
C VAL A 297 -64.13 -39.97 5.91
N ASP A 298 -64.92 -40.51 4.98
CA ASP A 298 -65.29 -39.95 3.68
C ASP A 298 -65.99 -38.57 3.77
N ILE A 299 -66.00 -37.83 2.66
CA ILE A 299 -67.19 -37.38 1.91
C ILE A 299 -66.83 -36.22 0.96
N ASP A 300 -67.34 -36.36 -0.27
CA ASP A 300 -67.56 -35.44 -1.38
C ASP A 300 -67.48 -33.91 -1.17
N GLY A 301 -67.08 -33.22 -2.25
CA GLY A 301 -67.92 -32.15 -2.80
C GLY A 301 -67.29 -30.77 -3.10
N VAL A 302 -67.21 -30.46 -4.40
CA VAL A 302 -67.75 -29.22 -5.03
C VAL A 302 -67.15 -27.83 -4.67
N SER A 303 -66.49 -27.27 -5.69
CA SER A 303 -66.58 -25.89 -6.25
C SER A 303 -66.23 -24.62 -5.44
N ARG A 304 -65.51 -23.72 -6.16
CA ARG A 304 -65.72 -22.25 -6.37
C ARG A 304 -65.83 -21.37 -5.11
N GLU A 305 -65.35 -20.13 -5.00
CA GLU A 305 -64.79 -19.07 -5.85
C GLU A 305 -64.71 -17.84 -4.88
N ILE A 306 -64.18 -16.69 -5.35
CA ILE A 306 -64.39 -15.33 -4.77
C ILE A 306 -63.54 -15.00 -3.53
N CYS A 307 -62.99 -13.81 -3.31
CA CYS A 307 -62.48 -12.67 -4.07
C CYS A 307 -61.91 -11.69 -3.02
N SER A 308 -60.92 -10.91 -3.42
CA SER A 308 -60.51 -9.59 -2.89
C SER A 308 -61.05 -9.09 -1.53
N THR A 309 -60.13 -8.73 -0.64
CA THR A 309 -59.85 -7.31 -0.33
C THR A 309 -58.40 -7.16 0.11
#